data_AF-A0A1H7J774-F1
#
_entry.id   AF-A0A1H7J774-F1
#
_cell.length_a   1.000
_cell.length_b   1.000
_cell.length_c   1.000
_cell.angle_alpha   90.00
_cell.angle_beta   90.00
_cell.angle_gamma   90.00
#
_symmetry.space_group_name_H-M   'P 1'
#
loop_
_entity.id
_entity.type
_entity.pdbx_description
1 polymer ?
#
loop_
_entity_poly.entity_id
_entity_poly.type
_entity_poly.pdbx_seq_one_letter_code
_entity_poly.pdbx_strand_id
1 'polypeptide(L)' 'MDVNYILGREQTSLYNAAHAQSAPARIAHEQLATAYGHLLAASSFPHRSSVSLSFRAAPTENEDRWADDGGSR' A
#
# COMPACT_ATOMS: atom_id res chain seq x y z
N MET A 1 4.01 21.59 1.93
CA MET A 1 4.98 20.46 2.01
C MET A 1 5.57 20.27 0.64
N ASP A 2 6.86 19.93 0.57
CA ASP A 2 7.52 19.56 -0.69
C ASP A 2 7.07 18.16 -1.16
N VAL A 3 7.06 17.93 -2.47
CA VAL A 3 6.64 16.64 -3.07
C VAL A 3 7.56 15.50 -2.61
N ASN A 4 8.88 15.75 -2.50
CA ASN A 4 9.82 14.72 -2.05
C ASN A 4 9.56 14.32 -0.59
N TYR A 5 9.13 15.26 0.24
CA TYR A 5 8.75 14.96 1.62
C TYR A 5 7.52 14.03 1.66
N ILE A 6 6.50 14.31 0.83
CA ILE A 6 5.27 13.50 0.79
C ILE A 6 5.58 12.09 0.26
N LEU A 7 6.38 11.97 -0.80
CA LEU A 7 6.85 10.68 -1.32
C LEU A 7 7.62 9.87 -0.28
N GLY A 8 8.58 10.49 0.43
CA GLY A 8 9.35 9.81 1.46
C GLY A 8 8.48 9.31 2.61
N ARG A 9 7.45 10.09 2.98
CA ARG A 9 6.46 9.70 4.00
C ARG A 9 5.56 8.56 3.56
N GLU A 10 5.09 8.58 2.31
CA GLU A 10 4.30 7.49 1.73
C GLU A 10 5.09 6.18 1.74
N GLN A 11 6.32 6.20 1.21
CA GLN A 11 7.17 5.01 1.13
C GLN A 11 7.50 4.43 2.51
N THR A 12 7.77 5.30 3.50
CA THR A 12 8.00 4.88 4.89
C THR A 12 6.74 4.24 5.47
N SER A 13 5.56 4.79 5.18
CA SER A 13 4.30 4.26 5.70
C SER A 13 3.98 2.91 5.07
N LEU A 14 4.17 2.73 3.77
CA LEU A 14 4.05 1.44 3.10
C LEU A 14 5.02 0.40 3.65
N TYR A 15 6.28 0.78 3.86
CA TYR A 15 7.28 -0.10 4.45
C TYR A 15 6.86 -0.55 5.86
N ASN A 16 6.41 0.39 6.70
CA ASN A 16 5.95 0.07 8.04
C ASN A 16 4.69 -0.80 8.04
N ALA A 17 3.75 -0.57 7.12
CA ALA A 17 2.58 -1.42 6.97
C ALA A 17 2.96 -2.87 6.63
N ALA A 18 3.96 -3.07 5.75
CA ALA A 18 4.42 -4.40 5.37
C ALA A 18 5.15 -5.15 6.50
N HIS A 19 5.81 -4.41 7.42
CA HIS A 19 6.64 -5.00 8.49
C HIS A 19 5.98 -5.00 9.87
N ALA A 20 4.87 -4.28 10.05
CA ALA A 20 4.18 -4.21 11.33
C ALA A 20 3.58 -5.56 11.72
N GLN A 21 3.94 -6.03 12.92
CA GLN A 21 3.47 -7.30 13.47
C GLN A 21 2.01 -7.23 13.94
N SER A 22 1.55 -6.05 14.37
CA SER A 22 0.19 -5.86 14.87
C SER A 22 -0.76 -5.40 13.77
N ALA A 23 -1.92 -6.05 13.66
CA ALA A 23 -2.95 -5.70 12.68
C ALA A 23 -3.38 -4.22 12.75
N PRO A 24 -3.58 -3.60 13.93
CA PRO A 24 -3.93 -2.18 14.02
C PRO A 24 -2.84 -1.26 13.46
N ALA A 25 -1.56 -1.60 13.65
CA ALA A 25 -0.46 -0.80 13.13
C ALA A 25 -0.36 -0.91 11.60
N ARG A 26 -0.59 -2.11 11.02
CA ARG A 26 -0.67 -2.28 9.57
C ARG A 26 -1.73 -1.38 8.96
N ILE A 27 -2.95 -1.44 9.49
CA ILE A 27 -4.08 -0.63 9.04
C ILE A 27 -3.77 0.86 9.16
N ALA A 28 -3.21 1.30 10.30
CA ALA A 28 -2.85 2.70 10.49
C ALA A 28 -1.82 3.20 9.45
N HIS A 29 -0.80 2.39 9.17
CA HIS A 29 0.23 2.72 8.20
C HIS A 29 -0.28 2.68 6.75
N GLU A 30 -1.19 1.77 6.40
CA GLU A 30 -1.88 1.74 5.10
C GLU A 30 -2.74 2.98 4.88
N GLN A 31 -3.50 3.40 5.90
CA GLN A 31 -4.33 4.60 5.82
C GLN A 31 -3.46 5.87 5.69
N LEU A 32 -2.32 5.93 6.38
CA LEU A 32 -1.36 7.01 6.21
C LEU A 32 -0.76 7.04 4.80
N ALA A 33 -0.33 5.89 4.26
CA ALA A 33 0.16 5.80 2.89
C ALA A 33 -0.90 6.28 1.88
N THR A 34 -2.14 5.85 2.04
CA THR A 34 -3.26 6.27 1.19
C THR A 34 -3.48 7.79 1.24
N ALA A 35 -3.45 8.38 2.44
CA ALA A 35 -3.56 9.83 2.60
C ALA A 35 -2.42 10.59 1.90
N TYR A 36 -1.18 10.10 1.99
CA TYR A 36 -0.06 10.69 1.25
C TYR A 36 -0.22 10.55 -0.26
N GLY A 37 -0.70 9.40 -0.76
CA GLY A 37 -1.02 9.20 -2.16
C GLY A 37 -2.06 10.20 -2.69
N HIS A 38 -3.08 10.55 -1.89
CA HIS A 38 -4.03 11.61 -2.25
C HIS A 38 -3.38 13.00 -2.30
N LEU A 39 -2.47 13.32 -1.37
CA LEU A 39 -1.73 14.58 -1.41
C LEU A 39 -0.79 14.64 -2.63
N LEU A 40 -0.19 13.53 -3.04
CA LEU A 40 0.60 13.44 -4.26
C LEU A 40 -0.24 13.62 -5.51
N ALA A 41 -1.41 12.99 -5.57
CA ALA A 41 -2.34 13.17 -6.68
C ALA A 41 -2.85 14.62 -6.80
N ALA A 42 -2.94 15.35 -5.69
CA ALA A 42 -3.28 16.77 -5.67
C ALA A 42 -2.08 17.67 -6.02
N SER A 43 -0.85 17.23 -5.77
CA SER A 43 0.35 17.93 -6.22
C SER A 43 0.49 17.77 -7.74
N SER A 44 0.80 18.83 -8.48
CA SER A 44 0.92 18.83 -9.96
C SER A 44 2.08 17.98 -10.52
N PHE A 45 2.57 16.98 -9.78
CA PHE A 45 3.62 16.08 -10.23
C PHE A 45 3.04 15.08 -11.25
N PRO A 46 3.73 14.82 -12.38
CA PRO A 46 3.13 14.16 -13.52
C PRO A 46 3.03 12.65 -13.27
N HIS A 47 1.88 12.16 -12.81
CA HIS A 47 1.55 10.72 -12.88
C HIS A 47 0.46 10.40 -13.91
N ARG A 48 0.06 11.38 -14.73
CA ARG A 48 -0.93 11.21 -15.81
C ARG A 48 -0.40 11.50 -17.21
N SER A 49 0.82 11.09 -17.52
CA SER A 49 1.03 10.51 -18.86
C SER A 49 0.79 9.02 -18.70
N SER A 50 -0.42 8.59 -19.04
CA SER A 50 -0.81 7.19 -19.09
C SER A 50 0.05 6.44 -20.10
N VAL A 51 1.25 6.01 -19.69
CA VAL A 51 1.88 4.86 -20.32
C VAL A 51 1.03 3.69 -19.87
N SER A 52 0.15 3.23 -20.76
CA SER A 52 -0.63 2.01 -20.61
C SER A 52 0.35 0.84 -20.51
N LEU A 53 0.83 0.56 -19.30
CA LEU A 53 1.51 -0.68 -18.98
C LEU A 53 0.40 -1.70 -18.71
N SER A 54 0.06 -2.46 -19.74
CA SER A 54 -0.75 -3.66 -19.64
C SER A 54 0.01 -4.68 -18.78
N PHE A 55 -0.15 -4.58 -17.46
CA PHE A 55 0.32 -5.60 -16.53
C PHE A 55 -0.54 -6.84 -16.71
N ARG A 56 0.00 -7.84 -17.42
CA ARG A 56 -0.56 -9.20 -17.43
C ARG A 56 -0.34 -9.78 -16.05
N ALA A 57 -1.39 -9.79 -15.22
CA ALA A 57 -1.37 -10.50 -13.95
C ALA A 57 -1.00 -11.97 -14.22
N ALA A 58 0.10 -12.43 -13.65
CA ALA A 58 0.37 -13.85 -13.54
C ALA A 58 -0.72 -14.47 -12.64
N PRO A 59 -1.29 -15.63 -13.00
CA PRO A 59 -2.28 -16.29 -12.15
C PRO A 59 -1.60 -16.67 -10.84
N THR A 60 -2.02 -16.04 -9.74
CA THR A 60 -1.64 -16.46 -8.40
C THR A 60 -2.53 -17.63 -8.00
N GLU A 61 -2.10 -18.84 -8.37
CA GLU A 61 -2.62 -20.08 -7.79
C GLU A 61 -2.14 -20.17 -6.33
N ASN A 62 -2.80 -19.47 -5.42
CA ASN A 62 -2.64 -19.64 -3.96
C ASN A 62 -3.85 -19.00 -3.24
N GLU A 63 -5.06 -19.50 -3.51
CA GLU A 63 -6.27 -19.14 -2.75
C GLU A 63 -6.43 -19.94 -1.44
N ASP A 64 -5.51 -20.86 -1.09
CA ASP A 64 -5.72 -21.82 0.02
C ASP A 64 -4.95 -21.55 1.32
N ARG A 65 -4.28 -20.40 1.49
CA ARG A 65 -3.42 -20.18 2.68
C ARG A 65 -4.07 -19.44 3.86
N TRP A 66 -5.37 -19.17 3.80
CA TRP A 66 -6.09 -18.45 4.86
C TRP A 66 -7.40 -19.15 5.27
N ALA A 67 -7.45 -20.48 5.13
CA ALA A 67 -8.50 -21.27 5.75
C ALA A 67 -7.95 -21.91 7.05
N ASP A 68 -8.63 -21.60 8.15
CA ASP A 68 -8.65 -22.36 9.40
C ASP A 68 -7.44 -22.23 10.35
N ASP A 69 -7.41 -21.15 11.14
CA ASP A 69 -6.84 -21.22 12.50
C ASP A 69 -7.96 -21.67 13.46
N GLY A 70 -8.11 -22.98 13.56
CA GLY A 70 -9.05 -23.66 14.45
C GLY A 70 -8.86 -23.28 15.92
N GLY A 71 -9.80 -22.49 16.44
CA GLY A 71 -9.96 -22.23 17.87
C GLY A 71 -10.73 -23.36 18.56
N SER A 72 -10.01 -24.33 19.11
CA SER A 72 -10.57 -25.34 20.01
C SER A 72 -10.90 -24.75 21.39
N ARG A 73 -12.18 -24.74 21.78
CA ARG A 73 -12.74 -25.29 23.04
C ARG A 73 -14.16 -24.80 23.31
#